data_AF-A0A9D5M3A2-F1
#
_entry.id   AF-A0A9D5M3A2-F1
#
_cell.length_a   1.000
_cell.length_b   1.000
_cell.length_c   1.000
_cell.angle_alpha   90.00
_cell.angle_beta   90.00
_cell.angle_gamma   90.00
#
_symmetry.space_group_name_H-M   'P 1'
#
loop_
_entity.id
_entity.type
_entity.pdbx_description
1 polymer ?
#
loop_
_entity_poly.entity_id
_entity_poly.type
_entity_poly.pdbx_seq_one_letter_code
_entity_poly.pdbx_strand_id
1 'polypeptide(L)'
;MEYETTFKKKTNTSSRNAEVPVRQDGQVGIRATLNNMGFSNDSIGYDDASGYVTLNGRSFMKPGYLDDEAGVSYANAGDIQKSVINFYRNTSNPVVRVSDAYAGAAGQYGLSADALTYGNGTVSIGGTPLDILYIDGEGKAWAWQNDVQNAVDAYANQTGVQTPMDLADEYARRYLSGAKNLADRLSRMEDFSYDPDTDPVFQAYQQKYRLEGDRASRNAVASYASLTGGYGNSAAATAAAQAGQYYAKQLTDTIPTLAQQAYDRYIEKYQTDLSLLDQMVDLYDTAYENAASANDRQRENANTSAKSNVERDQASYERNLRDWEKEWEERQNWQAFDQAGRDSYWNEVFNTQAVTQNNYQNEGLRLDNVQKQIYQQYYEQLLRAELAGSQLDNQLTQEQIKKLYMQNLLGLY
;
A
#
# COMPACT_ATOMS: atom_id res chain seq x y z
N MET A 1 5.37 28.97 -29.38
CA MET A 1 5.87 27.60 -29.29
C MET A 1 5.30 27.02 -28.00
N GLU A 2 4.05 26.57 -28.08
CA GLU A 2 3.38 25.85 -27.01
C GLU A 2 3.89 24.40 -27.01
N TYR A 3 4.38 23.94 -25.86
CA TYR A 3 4.75 22.54 -25.68
C TYR A 3 3.50 21.78 -25.22
N GLU A 4 2.84 21.09 -26.15
CA GLU A 4 1.85 20.06 -25.82
C GLU A 4 2.57 18.86 -25.20
N THR A 5 2.49 18.73 -23.87
CA THR A 5 2.93 17.53 -23.16
C THR A 5 1.87 16.44 -23.36
N THR A 6 2.04 15.62 -24.39
CA THR A 6 1.19 14.44 -24.64
C THR A 6 1.39 13.43 -23.51
N PHE A 7 0.57 13.49 -22.46
CA PHE A 7 0.42 12.39 -21.51
C PHE A 7 -0.12 11.18 -22.29
N LYS A 8 0.76 10.23 -22.64
CA LYS A 8 0.34 8.89 -23.03
C LYS A 8 -0.31 8.23 -21.82
N LYS A 9 -1.62 8.45 -21.69
CA LYS A 9 -2.53 7.63 -20.89
C LYS A 9 -2.28 6.18 -21.32
N LYS A 10 -1.57 5.39 -20.51
CA LYS A 10 -1.68 3.93 -20.59
C LYS A 10 -3.15 3.67 -20.34
N THR A 11 -3.88 3.43 -21.42
CA THR A 11 -5.27 3.04 -21.40
C THR A 11 -5.36 1.83 -20.50
N ASN A 12 -6.08 2.03 -19.41
CA ASN A 12 -6.60 0.99 -18.52
C ASN A 12 -7.22 -0.10 -19.41
N THR A 13 -6.49 -1.19 -19.63
CA THR A 13 -7.05 -2.42 -20.19
C THR A 13 -7.90 -3.02 -19.09
N SER A 14 -9.12 -2.50 -18.92
CA SER A 14 -10.22 -3.33 -18.48
C SER A 14 -10.34 -4.44 -19.52
N SER A 15 -9.65 -5.55 -19.25
CA SER A 15 -9.76 -6.77 -20.02
C SER A 15 -11.23 -7.13 -20.13
N ARG A 16 -11.74 -7.26 -21.36
CA ARG A 16 -12.85 -8.19 -21.56
C ARG A 16 -12.29 -9.54 -21.16
N ASN A 17 -12.58 -10.00 -19.94
CA ASN A 17 -12.28 -11.35 -19.50
C ASN A 17 -12.80 -12.28 -20.59
N ALA A 18 -11.93 -13.12 -21.15
CA ALA A 18 -12.35 -14.11 -22.11
C ALA A 18 -13.38 -15.01 -21.40
N GLU A 19 -14.48 -15.32 -22.09
CA GLU A 19 -15.44 -16.29 -21.59
C GLU A 19 -14.70 -17.60 -21.34
N VAL A 20 -14.71 -18.05 -20.08
CA VAL A 20 -13.98 -19.26 -19.67
C VAL A 20 -14.90 -20.44 -19.92
N PRO A 21 -14.55 -21.40 -20.81
CA PRO A 21 -15.36 -22.58 -21.01
C PRO A 21 -15.47 -23.38 -19.72
N VAL A 22 -16.69 -23.76 -19.33
CA VAL A 22 -16.96 -24.54 -18.11
C VAL A 22 -17.66 -25.84 -18.47
N ARG A 23 -17.20 -26.95 -17.89
CA ARG A 23 -17.80 -28.28 -18.04
C ARG A 23 -18.87 -28.51 -16.98
N GLN A 24 -19.75 -29.50 -17.21
CA GLN A 24 -20.82 -29.86 -16.27
C GLN A 24 -20.30 -30.30 -14.89
N ASP A 25 -19.08 -30.83 -14.83
CA ASP A 25 -18.38 -31.23 -13.60
C ASP A 25 -17.68 -30.05 -12.88
N GLY A 26 -17.82 -28.83 -13.40
CA GLY A 26 -17.25 -27.61 -12.83
C GLY A 26 -15.80 -27.34 -13.25
N GLN A 27 -15.18 -28.19 -14.08
CA GLN A 27 -13.86 -27.91 -14.61
C GLN A 27 -13.88 -26.75 -15.61
N VAL A 28 -12.80 -25.97 -15.63
CA VAL A 28 -12.67 -24.77 -16.46
C VAL A 28 -11.55 -24.92 -17.47
N GLY A 29 -11.69 -24.27 -18.63
CA GLY A 29 -10.71 -24.29 -19.70
C GLY A 29 -9.39 -23.62 -19.28
N ILE A 30 -8.31 -24.41 -19.18
CA ILE A 30 -7.01 -24.00 -18.60
C ILE A 30 -6.45 -22.76 -19.31
N ARG A 31 -6.42 -22.77 -20.65
CA ARG A 31 -5.91 -21.65 -21.45
C ARG A 31 -6.66 -20.34 -21.20
N ALA A 32 -8.00 -20.39 -21.20
CA ALA A 32 -8.83 -19.21 -20.96
C ALA A 32 -8.65 -18.68 -19.53
N THR A 33 -8.55 -19.58 -18.54
CA THR A 33 -8.24 -19.21 -17.15
C THR A 33 -6.89 -18.52 -17.03
N LEU A 34 -5.83 -19.05 -17.65
CA LEU A 34 -4.50 -18.43 -17.65
C LEU A 34 -4.49 -17.08 -18.38
N ASN A 35 -5.20 -16.95 -19.50
CA ASN A 35 -5.34 -15.67 -20.19
C ASN A 35 -5.99 -14.61 -19.30
N ASN A 36 -7.03 -14.98 -18.53
CA ASN A 36 -7.65 -14.08 -17.57
C ASN A 36 -6.76 -13.75 -16.37
N MET A 37 -5.73 -14.56 -16.08
CA MET A 37 -4.65 -14.24 -15.11
C MET A 37 -3.54 -13.38 -15.71
N GLY A 38 -3.66 -12.94 -16.98
CA GLY A 38 -2.70 -12.08 -17.66
C GLY A 38 -1.57 -12.81 -18.40
N PHE A 39 -1.60 -14.15 -18.47
CA PHE A 39 -0.64 -14.88 -19.30
C PHE A 39 -0.95 -14.69 -20.79
N SER A 40 0.07 -14.44 -21.60
CA SER A 40 -0.13 -14.31 -23.05
C SER A 40 -0.52 -15.64 -23.67
N ASN A 41 -1.44 -15.62 -24.63
CA ASN A 41 -1.88 -16.83 -25.31
C ASN A 41 -0.72 -17.60 -25.98
N ASP A 42 0.28 -16.87 -26.48
CA ASP A 42 1.48 -17.45 -27.13
C ASP A 42 2.40 -18.17 -26.14
N SER A 43 2.28 -17.86 -24.84
CA SER A 43 3.03 -18.55 -23.79
C SER A 43 2.41 -19.89 -23.40
N ILE A 44 1.17 -20.15 -23.80
CA ILE A 44 0.41 -21.33 -23.39
C ILE A 44 0.37 -22.31 -24.56
N GLY A 45 0.83 -23.53 -24.32
CA GLY A 45 0.88 -24.62 -25.31
C GLY A 45 0.33 -25.92 -24.75
N TYR A 46 0.33 -26.94 -25.58
CA TYR A 46 0.06 -28.32 -25.21
C TYR A 46 1.13 -29.21 -25.84
N ASP A 47 1.69 -30.12 -25.07
CA ASP A 47 2.67 -31.10 -25.55
C ASP A 47 1.98 -32.45 -25.66
N ASP A 48 1.68 -32.87 -26.89
CA ASP A 48 1.01 -34.13 -27.20
C ASP A 48 1.79 -35.36 -26.72
N ALA A 49 3.14 -35.27 -26.66
CA ALA A 49 3.97 -36.39 -26.28
C ALA A 49 3.90 -36.69 -24.78
N SER A 50 3.87 -35.65 -23.94
CA SER A 50 3.76 -35.80 -22.48
C SER A 50 2.32 -35.71 -21.98
N GLY A 51 1.41 -35.15 -22.79
CA GLY A 51 0.03 -34.86 -22.42
C GLY A 51 -0.11 -33.68 -21.45
N TYR A 52 0.90 -32.81 -21.36
CA TYR A 52 0.90 -31.65 -20.46
C TYR A 52 0.49 -30.38 -21.20
N VAL A 53 -0.27 -29.53 -20.51
CA VAL A 53 -0.29 -28.11 -20.83
C VAL A 53 1.09 -27.55 -20.51
N THR A 54 1.63 -26.76 -21.42
CA THR A 54 2.93 -26.09 -21.26
C THR A 54 2.72 -24.59 -21.05
N LEU A 55 3.55 -23.98 -20.21
CA LEU A 55 3.63 -22.54 -20.03
C LEU A 55 5.07 -22.08 -20.27
N ASN A 56 5.26 -21.07 -21.14
CA ASN A 56 6.58 -20.62 -21.59
C ASN A 56 7.48 -21.77 -22.04
N GLY A 57 6.92 -22.72 -22.81
CA GLY A 57 7.64 -23.89 -23.34
C GLY A 57 8.05 -24.95 -22.31
N ARG A 58 7.62 -24.83 -21.04
CA ARG A 58 7.90 -25.82 -19.99
C ARG A 58 6.61 -26.50 -19.54
N SER A 59 6.69 -27.77 -19.15
CA SER A 59 5.55 -28.51 -18.59
C SER A 59 4.98 -27.76 -17.40
N PHE A 60 3.68 -27.44 -17.45
CA PHE A 60 2.99 -26.63 -16.46
C PHE A 60 2.07 -27.49 -15.60
N MET A 61 1.09 -28.15 -16.21
CA MET A 61 0.19 -29.06 -15.52
C MET A 61 -0.39 -30.10 -16.47
N LYS A 62 -0.79 -31.24 -15.91
CA LYS A 62 -1.58 -32.23 -16.65
C LYS A 62 -3.06 -31.83 -16.57
N PRO A 63 -3.79 -31.79 -17.70
CA PRO A 63 -5.23 -31.51 -17.66
C PRO A 63 -5.98 -32.66 -17.00
N GLY A 64 -7.09 -32.33 -16.33
CA GLY A 64 -8.02 -33.32 -15.81
C GLY A 64 -8.89 -33.93 -16.92
N TYR A 65 -9.12 -33.18 -18.01
CA TYR A 65 -9.81 -33.63 -19.21
C TYR A 65 -9.31 -32.85 -20.43
N LEU A 66 -9.27 -33.52 -21.59
CA LEU A 66 -8.98 -32.89 -22.88
C LEU A 66 -10.16 -33.14 -23.80
N ASP A 67 -10.69 -32.06 -24.39
CA ASP A 67 -11.65 -32.13 -25.48
C ASP A 67 -10.88 -32.04 -26.80
N ASP A 68 -10.65 -33.20 -27.43
CA ASP A 68 -9.89 -33.31 -28.68
C ASP A 68 -10.63 -32.65 -29.85
N GLU A 69 -11.96 -32.62 -29.83
CA GLU A 69 -12.78 -32.02 -30.89
C GLU A 69 -12.77 -30.49 -30.81
N ALA A 70 -12.88 -29.95 -29.60
CA ALA A 70 -12.83 -28.51 -29.36
C ALA A 70 -11.40 -27.96 -29.22
N GLY A 71 -10.40 -28.84 -29.03
CA GLY A 71 -9.01 -28.45 -28.75
C GLY A 71 -8.83 -27.75 -27.41
N VAL A 72 -9.65 -28.08 -26.41
CA VAL A 72 -9.67 -27.40 -25.10
C VAL A 72 -9.28 -28.35 -23.98
N SER A 73 -8.26 -27.97 -23.22
CA SER A 73 -7.82 -28.66 -22.01
C SER A 73 -8.50 -28.08 -20.77
N TYR A 74 -9.02 -28.93 -19.88
CA TYR A 74 -9.79 -28.57 -18.69
C TYR A 74 -9.16 -29.07 -17.39
N ALA A 75 -9.32 -28.31 -16.32
CA ALA A 75 -8.95 -28.70 -14.96
C ALA A 75 -9.79 -27.92 -13.92
N ASN A 76 -9.71 -28.31 -12.65
CA ASN A 76 -10.30 -27.51 -11.59
C ASN A 76 -9.58 -26.17 -11.48
N ALA A 77 -10.31 -25.08 -11.26
CA ALA A 77 -9.74 -23.74 -11.11
C ALA A 77 -8.64 -23.67 -10.03
N GLY A 78 -8.87 -24.32 -8.88
CA GLY A 78 -7.89 -24.38 -7.79
C GLY A 78 -6.61 -25.14 -8.16
N ASP A 79 -6.68 -26.15 -9.03
CA ASP A 79 -5.49 -26.90 -9.48
C ASP A 79 -4.67 -26.07 -10.47
N ILE A 80 -5.34 -25.27 -11.33
CA ILE A 80 -4.67 -24.30 -12.21
C ILE A 80 -3.92 -23.27 -11.35
N GLN A 81 -4.61 -22.67 -10.37
CA GLN A 81 -4.04 -21.69 -9.44
C GLN A 81 -2.82 -22.25 -8.68
N LYS A 82 -2.94 -23.45 -8.09
CA LYS A 82 -1.82 -24.13 -7.41
C LYS A 82 -0.65 -24.42 -8.36
N SER A 83 -0.95 -24.79 -9.60
CA SER A 83 0.07 -25.04 -10.62
C SER A 83 0.82 -23.76 -10.97
N VAL A 84 0.14 -22.61 -11.08
CA VAL A 84 0.78 -21.28 -11.26
C VAL A 84 1.76 -21.00 -10.12
N ILE A 85 1.32 -21.13 -8.87
CA ILE A 85 2.19 -20.88 -7.70
C ILE A 85 3.42 -21.80 -7.74
N ASN A 86 3.24 -23.09 -7.98
CA ASN A 86 4.33 -24.06 -8.01
C ASN A 86 5.31 -23.80 -9.16
N PHE A 87 4.80 -23.44 -10.33
CA PHE A 87 5.61 -23.18 -11.52
C PHE A 87 6.56 -21.98 -11.32
N TYR A 88 6.12 -20.97 -10.55
CA TYR A 88 6.90 -19.75 -10.31
C TYR A 88 7.59 -19.68 -8.93
N ARG A 89 7.44 -20.68 -8.05
CA ARG A 89 7.91 -20.62 -6.65
C ARG A 89 9.40 -20.26 -6.48
N ASN A 90 10.26 -20.77 -7.36
CA ASN A 90 11.72 -20.62 -7.25
C ASN A 90 12.29 -19.61 -8.27
N THR A 91 11.46 -18.70 -8.78
CA THR A 91 11.93 -17.63 -9.67
C THR A 91 12.28 -16.39 -8.87
N SER A 92 12.91 -15.41 -9.52
CA SER A 92 13.17 -14.10 -8.93
C SER A 92 11.92 -13.24 -8.73
N ASN A 93 10.77 -13.65 -9.29
CA ASN A 93 9.50 -12.97 -9.15
C ASN A 93 8.40 -14.05 -9.01
N PRO A 94 8.26 -14.65 -7.82
CA PRO A 94 7.25 -15.68 -7.60
C PRO A 94 5.84 -15.10 -7.51
N VAL A 95 4.84 -15.96 -7.71
CA VAL A 95 3.44 -15.65 -7.41
C VAL A 95 3.21 -15.89 -5.92
N VAL A 96 2.75 -14.86 -5.22
CA VAL A 96 2.66 -14.82 -3.75
C VAL A 96 1.28 -14.34 -3.31
N ARG A 97 0.89 -14.75 -2.09
CA ARG A 97 -0.30 -14.21 -1.44
C ARG A 97 -0.05 -12.74 -1.12
N VAL A 98 -0.94 -11.86 -1.57
CA VAL A 98 -0.76 -10.41 -1.47
C VAL A 98 -0.57 -9.97 -0.01
N SER A 99 -1.36 -10.49 0.92
CA SER A 99 -1.26 -10.12 2.34
C SER A 99 0.10 -10.42 2.97
N ASP A 100 0.75 -11.54 2.59
CA ASP A 100 2.06 -11.91 3.14
C ASP A 100 3.17 -11.06 2.55
N ALA A 101 3.15 -10.89 1.23
CA ALA A 101 4.11 -10.05 0.54
C ALA A 101 4.00 -8.58 0.98
N TYR A 102 2.77 -8.10 1.16
CA TYR A 102 2.49 -6.78 1.71
C TYR A 102 3.08 -6.64 3.12
N ALA A 103 2.83 -7.59 4.03
CA ALA A 103 3.36 -7.51 5.40
C ALA A 103 4.90 -7.43 5.43
N GLY A 104 5.58 -8.18 4.56
CA GLY A 104 7.04 -8.12 4.43
C GLY A 104 7.55 -6.79 3.88
N ALA A 105 6.93 -6.29 2.81
CA ALA A 105 7.32 -5.02 2.17
C ALA A 105 6.97 -3.81 3.04
N ALA A 106 5.72 -3.72 3.51
CA ALA A 106 5.20 -2.64 4.34
C ALA A 106 5.91 -2.55 5.69
N GLY A 107 6.39 -3.69 6.22
CA GLY A 107 7.16 -3.76 7.46
C GLY A 107 8.46 -2.94 7.43
N GLN A 108 9.08 -2.77 6.27
CA GLN A 108 10.29 -1.96 6.11
C GLN A 108 10.02 -0.46 6.36
N TYR A 109 8.79 -0.03 6.10
CA TYR A 109 8.31 1.34 6.27
C TYR A 109 7.48 1.52 7.56
N GLY A 110 7.08 0.42 8.21
CA GLY A 110 6.15 0.43 9.34
C GLY A 110 4.71 0.84 8.97
N LEU A 111 4.29 0.56 7.74
CA LEU A 111 2.95 0.86 7.24
C LEU A 111 1.93 -0.16 7.77
N SER A 112 0.73 0.31 8.13
CA SER A 112 -0.35 -0.52 8.69
C SER A 112 -0.91 -1.51 7.67
N ALA A 113 -1.43 -2.64 8.14
CA ALA A 113 -2.25 -3.55 7.34
C ALA A 113 -3.51 -2.87 6.77
N ASP A 114 -4.00 -1.81 7.41
CA ASP A 114 -5.19 -1.07 6.98
C ASP A 114 -5.01 -0.37 5.63
N ALA A 115 -3.78 -0.18 5.16
CA ALA A 115 -3.55 0.37 3.83
C ALA A 115 -3.79 -0.66 2.71
N LEU A 116 -3.86 -1.95 3.04
CA LEU A 116 -4.24 -3.01 2.11
C LEU A 116 -5.76 -3.22 2.17
N THR A 117 -6.45 -2.92 1.08
CA THR A 117 -7.91 -3.03 0.99
C THR A 117 -8.33 -4.00 -0.11
N TYR A 118 -9.47 -4.66 0.12
CA TYR A 118 -10.10 -5.62 -0.80
C TYR A 118 -11.50 -5.14 -1.13
N GLY A 119 -11.89 -5.14 -2.41
CA GLY A 119 -13.24 -4.76 -2.81
C GLY A 119 -13.55 -5.10 -4.26
N ASN A 120 -14.77 -5.57 -4.56
CA ASN A 120 -15.26 -5.83 -5.93
C ASN A 120 -14.28 -6.59 -6.85
N GLY A 121 -13.57 -7.59 -6.32
CA GLY A 121 -12.60 -8.38 -7.08
C GLY A 121 -11.27 -7.69 -7.34
N THR A 122 -11.03 -6.52 -6.75
CA THR A 122 -9.77 -5.77 -6.82
C THR A 122 -9.11 -5.68 -5.45
N VAL A 123 -7.81 -5.42 -5.49
CA VAL A 123 -7.00 -5.13 -4.31
C VAL A 123 -6.36 -3.77 -4.51
N SER A 124 -6.22 -2.99 -3.45
CA SER A 124 -5.44 -1.74 -3.51
C SER A 124 -4.57 -1.56 -2.28
N ILE A 125 -3.47 -0.83 -2.48
CA ILE A 125 -2.54 -0.43 -1.43
C ILE A 125 -2.55 1.10 -1.38
N GLY A 126 -2.95 1.66 -0.23
CA GLY A 126 -3.06 3.12 -0.06
C GLY A 126 -4.08 3.78 -0.99
N GLY A 127 -5.09 3.02 -1.44
CA GLY A 127 -6.06 3.47 -2.44
C GLY A 127 -5.58 3.37 -3.90
N THR A 128 -4.35 2.91 -4.14
CA THR A 128 -3.84 2.65 -5.49
C THR A 128 -4.12 1.19 -5.87
N PRO A 129 -4.84 0.91 -6.97
CA PRO A 129 -5.10 -0.45 -7.43
C PRO A 129 -3.81 -1.27 -7.61
N LEU A 130 -3.83 -2.51 -7.14
CA LEU A 130 -2.80 -3.51 -7.33
C LEU A 130 -3.23 -4.49 -8.43
N ASP A 131 -2.36 -4.72 -9.40
CA ASP A 131 -2.56 -5.74 -10.42
C ASP A 131 -2.38 -7.13 -9.80
N ILE A 132 -3.48 -7.86 -9.66
CA ILE A 132 -3.50 -9.24 -9.14
C ILE A 132 -3.70 -10.24 -10.29
N LEU A 133 -3.22 -11.46 -10.12
CA LEU A 133 -3.48 -12.55 -11.07
C LEU A 133 -4.88 -13.14 -10.85
N TYR A 134 -5.26 -13.36 -9.59
CA TYR A 134 -6.57 -13.92 -9.24
C TYR A 134 -6.88 -13.77 -7.74
N ILE A 135 -8.14 -14.02 -7.40
CA ILE A 135 -8.60 -14.28 -6.04
C ILE A 135 -9.00 -15.76 -5.96
N ASP A 136 -8.50 -16.48 -4.95
CA ASP A 136 -8.82 -17.90 -4.77
C ASP A 136 -10.20 -18.11 -4.15
N GLY A 137 -10.62 -19.37 -4.04
CA GLY A 137 -11.92 -19.74 -3.47
C GLY A 137 -12.09 -19.37 -1.99
N GLU A 138 -11.02 -19.02 -1.29
CA GLU A 138 -11.03 -18.55 0.10
C GLU A 138 -11.03 -17.01 0.19
N GLY A 139 -11.09 -16.31 -0.95
CA GLY A 139 -11.06 -14.85 -1.01
C GLY A 139 -9.66 -14.24 -0.91
N LYS A 140 -8.58 -15.05 -0.96
CA LYS A 140 -7.21 -14.52 -0.88
C LYS A 140 -6.73 -14.11 -2.27
N ALA A 141 -6.15 -12.92 -2.35
CA ALA A 141 -5.57 -12.41 -3.59
C ALA A 141 -4.13 -12.90 -3.79
N TRP A 142 -3.80 -13.16 -5.04
CA TRP A 142 -2.48 -13.62 -5.48
C TRP A 142 -1.95 -12.71 -6.59
N ALA A 143 -0.70 -12.26 -6.44
CA ALA A 143 -0.04 -11.33 -7.35
C ALA A 143 1.43 -11.75 -7.55
N TRP A 144 2.11 -11.11 -8.50
CA TRP A 144 3.56 -11.19 -8.57
C TRP A 144 4.18 -10.46 -7.37
N GLN A 145 5.23 -11.02 -6.78
CA GLN A 145 5.91 -10.40 -5.63
C GLN A 145 6.39 -8.98 -5.93
N ASN A 146 6.95 -8.75 -7.12
CA ASN A 146 7.42 -7.43 -7.51
C ASN A 146 6.28 -6.41 -7.63
N ASP A 147 5.09 -6.81 -8.07
CA ASP A 147 3.96 -5.89 -8.19
C ASP A 147 3.49 -5.43 -6.80
N VAL A 148 3.48 -6.34 -5.82
CA VAL A 148 3.20 -5.98 -4.42
C VAL A 148 4.26 -5.05 -3.86
N GLN A 149 5.55 -5.37 -4.05
CA GLN A 149 6.65 -4.53 -3.58
C GLN A 149 6.59 -3.14 -4.19
N ASN A 150 6.44 -3.05 -5.52
CA ASN A 150 6.35 -1.77 -6.24
C ASN A 150 5.15 -0.93 -5.77
N ALA A 151 4.01 -1.57 -5.48
CA ALA A 151 2.83 -0.88 -4.97
C ALA A 151 3.06 -0.35 -3.54
N VAL A 152 3.75 -1.11 -2.68
CA VAL A 152 4.15 -0.63 -1.34
C VAL A 152 5.13 0.53 -1.44
N ASP A 153 6.17 0.41 -2.27
CA ASP A 153 7.16 1.48 -2.46
C ASP A 153 6.50 2.74 -3.02
N ALA A 154 5.56 2.59 -3.96
CA ALA A 154 4.79 3.71 -4.49
C ALA A 154 3.95 4.40 -3.40
N TYR A 155 3.32 3.62 -2.51
CA TYR A 155 2.55 4.18 -1.39
C TYR A 155 3.44 4.86 -0.35
N ALA A 156 4.58 4.26 0.00
CA ALA A 156 5.57 4.86 0.88
C ALA A 156 6.08 6.21 0.31
N ASN A 157 6.42 6.24 -0.99
CA ASN A 157 6.82 7.46 -1.68
C ASN A 157 5.71 8.51 -1.72
N GLN A 158 4.47 8.12 -1.97
CA GLN A 158 3.31 9.02 -1.96
C GLN A 158 3.08 9.67 -0.59
N THR A 159 3.32 8.92 0.48
CA THR A 159 3.14 9.39 1.86
C THR A 159 4.40 10.07 2.42
N GLY A 160 5.52 10.03 1.70
CA GLY A 160 6.81 10.55 2.14
C GLY A 160 7.44 9.74 3.27
N VAL A 161 7.02 8.49 3.48
CA VAL A 161 7.59 7.59 4.48
C VAL A 161 8.84 6.93 3.91
N GLN A 162 9.96 7.05 4.60
CA GLN A 162 11.24 6.41 4.27
C GLN A 162 11.52 5.25 5.21
N THR A 163 12.35 4.30 4.77
CA THR A 163 12.89 3.27 5.66
C THR A 163 13.91 3.91 6.63
N PRO A 164 14.11 3.34 7.83
CA PRO A 164 15.16 3.82 8.74
C PRO A 164 16.56 3.79 8.10
N MET A 165 16.83 2.79 7.25
CA MET A 165 18.10 2.62 6.56
C MET A 165 18.34 3.73 5.54
N ASP A 166 17.35 4.01 4.68
CA ASP A 166 17.45 5.06 3.66
C ASP A 166 17.66 6.44 4.30
N LEU A 167 16.93 6.69 5.40
CA LEU A 167 17.04 7.92 6.16
C LEU A 167 18.44 8.09 6.78
N ALA A 168 18.96 7.04 7.41
CA ALA A 168 20.31 7.04 7.97
C ALA A 168 21.37 7.29 6.87
N ASP A 169 21.27 6.60 5.74
CA ASP A 169 22.20 6.75 4.62
C ASP A 169 22.15 8.15 3.99
N GLU A 170 20.97 8.76 3.87
CA GLU A 170 20.83 10.14 3.40
C GLU A 170 21.55 11.14 4.33
N TYR A 171 21.29 11.06 5.62
CA TYR A 171 21.85 11.99 6.60
C TYR A 171 23.34 11.74 6.85
N ALA A 172 23.78 10.47 6.85
CA ALA A 172 25.19 10.13 6.98
C ALA A 172 26.01 10.71 5.81
N ARG A 173 25.53 10.59 4.57
CA ARG A 173 26.19 11.20 3.41
C ARG A 173 26.30 12.72 3.54
N ARG A 174 25.22 13.36 4.01
CA ARG A 174 25.14 14.82 4.12
C ARG A 174 26.01 15.41 5.23
N TYR A 175 26.07 14.75 6.39
CA TYR A 175 26.69 15.32 7.60
C TYR A 175 28.00 14.64 8.01
N LEU A 176 28.14 13.32 7.81
CA LEU A 176 29.33 12.57 8.28
C LEU A 176 30.49 12.53 7.28
N SER A 177 30.29 12.96 6.03
CA SER A 177 31.37 12.93 5.02
C SER A 177 32.58 13.79 5.43
N GLY A 178 32.35 14.99 5.95
CA GLY A 178 33.40 15.86 6.47
C GLY A 178 34.03 15.33 7.76
N ALA A 179 33.22 14.75 8.65
CA ALA A 179 33.68 14.12 9.89
C ALA A 179 34.63 12.96 9.60
N LYS A 180 34.29 12.10 8.63
CA LYS A 180 35.15 11.01 8.16
C LYS A 180 36.49 11.51 7.64
N ASN A 181 36.48 12.54 6.80
CA ASN A 181 37.72 13.12 6.28
C ASN A 181 38.59 13.75 7.38
N LEU A 182 37.98 14.37 8.39
CA LEU A 182 38.69 14.95 9.52
C LEU A 182 39.28 13.87 10.43
N ALA A 183 38.51 12.83 10.75
CA ALA A 183 38.98 11.66 11.49
C ALA A 183 40.15 10.97 10.77
N ASP A 184 40.05 10.80 9.45
CA ASP A 184 41.13 10.24 8.64
C ASP A 184 42.39 11.10 8.70
N ARG A 185 42.27 12.43 8.65
CA ARG A 185 43.41 13.35 8.81
C ARG A 185 44.03 13.26 10.20
N LEU A 186 43.22 13.25 11.25
CA LEU A 186 43.67 13.10 12.64
C LEU A 186 44.40 11.77 12.85
N SER A 187 43.90 10.68 12.26
CA SER A 187 44.53 9.35 12.34
C SER A 187 45.90 9.27 11.65
N ARG A 188 46.17 10.17 10.70
CA ARG A 188 47.41 10.25 9.92
C ARG A 188 48.31 11.40 10.36
N MET A 189 47.95 12.11 11.43
CA MET A 189 48.74 13.21 11.94
C MET A 189 50.07 12.64 12.47
N GLU A 190 51.17 13.16 11.98
CA GLU A 190 52.51 12.74 12.41
C GLU A 190 52.80 13.19 13.84
N ASP A 191 53.60 12.41 14.55
CA ASP A 191 54.08 12.76 15.89
C ASP A 191 54.81 14.11 15.88
N PHE A 192 54.67 14.87 16.96
CA PHE A 192 55.29 16.18 17.06
C PHE A 192 56.82 16.09 16.96
N SER A 193 57.38 16.91 16.07
CA SER A 193 58.82 17.12 15.93
C SER A 193 59.10 18.61 15.71
N TYR A 194 60.18 19.11 16.30
CA TYR A 194 60.60 20.50 16.16
C TYR A 194 62.00 20.58 15.55
N ASP A 195 62.09 21.23 14.40
CA ASP A 195 63.35 21.55 13.73
C ASP A 195 63.54 23.07 13.68
N PRO A 196 64.47 23.64 14.46
CA PRO A 196 64.72 25.07 14.49
C PRO A 196 65.17 25.63 13.14
N ASP A 197 65.88 24.84 12.31
CA ASP A 197 66.38 25.33 11.02
C ASP A 197 65.24 25.56 10.01
N THR A 198 64.10 24.91 10.22
CA THR A 198 62.88 25.10 9.41
C THR A 198 61.89 26.11 10.02
N ASP A 199 62.07 26.51 11.29
CA ASP A 199 61.18 27.44 11.98
C ASP A 199 61.47 28.90 11.56
N PRO A 200 60.53 29.60 10.88
CA PRO A 200 60.73 30.98 10.46
C PRO A 200 60.99 31.95 11.63
N VAL A 201 60.44 31.66 12.82
CA VAL A 201 60.65 32.48 14.02
C VAL A 201 62.08 32.32 14.51
N PHE A 202 62.59 31.08 14.57
CA PHE A 202 63.99 30.83 14.91
C PHE A 202 64.95 31.47 13.88
N GLN A 203 64.66 31.36 12.59
CA GLN A 203 65.45 32.02 11.54
C GLN A 203 65.52 33.54 11.74
N ALA A 204 64.41 34.18 12.14
CA ALA A 204 64.39 35.59 12.48
C ALA A 204 65.26 35.91 13.71
N TYR A 205 65.20 35.09 14.76
CA TYR A 205 66.09 35.21 15.93
C TYR A 205 67.57 35.04 15.54
N GLN A 206 67.89 34.06 14.69
CA GLN A 206 69.25 33.80 14.23
C GLN A 206 69.83 35.01 13.50
N GLN A 207 69.07 35.62 12.58
CA GLN A 207 69.50 36.84 11.89
C GLN A 207 69.75 38.00 12.86
N LYS A 208 68.82 38.23 13.80
CA LYS A 208 68.94 39.28 14.83
C LYS A 208 70.17 39.07 15.70
N TYR A 209 70.36 37.87 16.25
CA TYR A 209 71.46 37.58 17.15
C TYR A 209 72.82 37.58 16.46
N ARG A 210 72.89 37.24 15.17
CA ARG A 210 74.10 37.41 14.38
C ARG A 210 74.49 38.89 14.23
N LEU A 211 73.51 39.75 13.91
CA LEU A 211 73.74 41.20 13.78
C LEU A 211 74.19 41.81 15.11
N GLU A 212 73.57 41.43 16.24
CA GLU A 212 73.96 41.93 17.56
C GLU A 212 75.31 41.37 18.01
N GLY A 213 75.60 40.10 17.72
CA GLY A 213 76.91 39.50 17.94
C GLY A 213 78.02 40.22 17.18
N ASP A 214 77.80 40.52 15.90
CA ASP A 214 78.73 41.30 15.07
C ASP A 214 78.94 42.71 15.62
N ARG A 215 77.85 43.36 16.06
CA ARG A 215 77.89 44.70 16.64
C ARG A 215 78.65 44.72 17.95
N ALA A 216 78.36 43.80 18.85
CA ALA A 216 79.03 43.69 20.15
C ALA A 216 80.50 43.30 20.00
N SER A 217 80.82 42.42 19.05
CA SER A 217 82.20 42.07 18.70
C SER A 217 82.98 43.28 18.20
N ARG A 218 82.40 44.05 17.25
CA ARG A 218 83.02 45.30 16.76
C ARG A 218 83.21 46.33 17.88
N ASN A 219 82.22 46.47 18.76
CA ASN A 219 82.30 47.37 19.90
C ASN A 219 83.41 46.93 20.87
N ALA A 220 83.53 45.64 21.18
CA ALA A 220 84.60 45.12 22.03
C ALA A 220 85.98 45.38 21.42
N VAL A 221 86.17 45.16 20.11
CA VAL A 221 87.42 45.49 19.41
C VAL A 221 87.71 46.99 19.47
N ALA A 222 86.72 47.85 19.20
CA ALA A 222 86.88 49.30 19.21
C ALA A 222 87.24 49.83 20.62
N SER A 223 86.60 49.30 21.67
CA SER A 223 86.88 49.64 23.06
C SER A 223 88.28 49.25 23.50
N TYR A 224 88.83 48.14 23.01
CA TYR A 224 90.21 47.77 23.31
C TYR A 224 91.23 48.51 22.44
N ALA A 225 90.92 48.76 21.17
CA ALA A 225 91.79 49.51 20.25
C ALA A 225 91.98 50.97 20.71
N SER A 226 90.98 51.59 21.34
CA SER A 226 91.13 52.92 21.93
C SER A 226 92.10 52.95 23.11
N LEU A 227 92.26 51.84 23.85
CA LEU A 227 93.19 51.70 24.97
C LEU A 227 94.63 51.42 24.52
N THR A 228 94.84 50.88 23.32
CA THR A 228 96.15 50.49 22.77
C THR A 228 96.63 51.35 21.60
N GLY A 229 96.05 52.54 21.42
CA GLY A 229 96.50 53.49 20.38
C GLY A 229 96.18 53.05 18.95
N GLY A 230 95.10 52.28 18.76
CA GLY A 230 94.63 51.81 17.45
C GLY A 230 95.12 50.42 17.05
N TYR A 231 96.00 49.80 17.83
CA TYR A 231 96.50 48.46 17.52
C TYR A 231 95.59 47.36 18.10
N GLY A 232 95.09 46.49 17.23
CA GLY A 232 94.37 45.28 17.65
C GLY A 232 95.26 44.42 18.54
N ASN A 233 94.72 43.98 19.68
CA ASN A 233 95.46 43.18 20.66
C ASN A 233 94.70 41.87 20.95
N SER A 234 95.39 40.90 21.57
CA SER A 234 94.82 39.59 21.89
C SER A 234 93.63 39.67 22.86
N ALA A 235 93.60 40.67 23.74
CA ALA A 235 92.47 40.91 24.64
C ALA A 235 91.22 41.41 23.88
N ALA A 236 91.39 42.24 22.85
CA ALA A 236 90.33 42.70 21.95
C ALA A 236 89.70 41.53 21.18
N ALA A 237 90.54 40.63 20.64
CA ALA A 237 90.08 39.43 19.95
C ALA A 237 89.33 38.48 20.90
N THR A 238 89.82 38.32 22.13
CA THR A 238 89.17 37.50 23.17
C THR A 238 87.83 38.08 23.58
N ALA A 239 87.76 39.39 23.83
CA ALA A 239 86.52 40.08 24.20
C ALA A 239 85.47 40.05 23.08
N ALA A 240 85.89 40.19 21.81
CA ALA A 240 85.01 40.04 20.67
C ALA A 240 84.48 38.61 20.53
N ALA A 241 85.34 37.60 20.68
CA ALA A 241 84.92 36.21 20.67
C ALA A 241 83.93 35.89 21.81
N GLN A 242 84.15 36.42 23.01
CA GLN A 242 83.22 36.29 24.14
C GLN A 242 81.86 36.94 23.85
N ALA A 243 81.85 38.13 23.23
CA ALA A 243 80.62 38.80 22.84
C ALA A 243 79.83 38.00 21.78
N GLY A 244 80.51 37.47 20.76
CA GLY A 244 79.89 36.59 19.76
C GLY A 244 79.33 35.30 20.37
N GLN A 245 80.10 34.65 21.26
CA GLN A 245 79.66 33.44 21.97
C GLN A 245 78.45 33.71 22.88
N TYR A 246 78.37 34.89 23.51
CA TYR A 246 77.24 35.28 24.34
C TYR A 246 75.93 35.31 23.54
N TYR A 247 75.92 35.95 22.37
CA TYR A 247 74.71 36.02 21.53
C TYR A 247 74.39 34.68 20.84
N ALA A 248 75.41 33.88 20.49
CA ALA A 248 75.20 32.51 20.01
C ALA A 248 74.55 31.61 21.09
N LYS A 249 74.95 31.78 22.35
CA LYS A 249 74.30 31.14 23.49
C LYS A 249 72.86 31.62 23.67
N GLN A 250 72.62 32.94 23.62
CA GLN A 250 71.26 33.48 23.71
C GLN A 250 70.33 32.93 22.62
N LEU A 251 70.81 32.75 21.39
CA LEU A 251 70.04 32.10 20.33
C LEU A 251 69.75 30.63 20.63
N THR A 252 70.72 29.88 21.13
CA THR A 252 70.54 28.46 21.48
C THR A 252 69.55 28.31 22.63
N ASP A 253 69.60 29.23 23.60
CA ASP A 253 68.70 29.26 24.76
C ASP A 253 67.23 29.59 24.37
N THR A 254 66.96 30.14 23.16
CA THR A 254 65.57 30.32 22.69
C THR A 254 64.95 29.06 22.08
N ILE A 255 65.76 28.08 21.66
CA ILE A 255 65.29 26.84 21.02
C ILE A 255 64.25 26.10 21.87
N PRO A 256 64.47 25.83 23.18
CA PRO A 256 63.48 25.13 23.99
C PRO A 256 62.15 25.89 24.11
N THR A 257 62.20 27.22 24.15
CA THR A 257 60.99 28.06 24.23
C THR A 257 60.18 27.98 22.94
N LEU A 258 60.84 28.07 21.78
CA LEU A 258 60.17 27.97 20.49
C LEU A 258 59.63 26.56 20.22
N ALA A 259 60.37 25.52 20.63
CA ALA A 259 59.93 24.14 20.58
C ALA A 259 58.66 23.93 21.41
N GLN A 260 58.61 24.47 22.64
CA GLN A 260 57.42 24.41 23.49
C GLN A 260 56.24 25.14 22.84
N GLN A 261 56.43 26.35 22.31
CA GLN A 261 55.37 27.09 21.63
C GLN A 261 54.86 26.35 20.38
N ALA A 262 55.75 25.68 19.64
CA ALA A 262 55.36 24.86 18.50
C ALA A 262 54.55 23.64 18.94
N TYR A 263 54.94 23.00 20.05
CA TYR A 263 54.19 21.89 20.65
C TYR A 263 52.80 22.33 21.13
N ASP A 264 52.71 23.47 21.81
CA ASP A 264 51.45 24.01 22.29
C ASP A 264 50.48 24.26 21.11
N ARG A 265 50.96 24.86 20.01
CA ARG A 265 50.17 25.03 18.78
C ARG A 265 49.75 23.70 18.15
N TYR A 266 50.63 22.70 18.16
CA TYR A 266 50.33 21.36 17.64
C TYR A 266 49.19 20.70 18.44
N ILE A 267 49.28 20.71 19.77
CA ILE A 267 48.26 20.13 20.66
C ILE A 267 46.95 20.93 20.59
N GLU A 268 47.01 22.25 20.59
CA GLU A 268 45.82 23.11 20.46
C GLU A 268 45.06 22.83 19.17
N LYS A 269 45.78 22.71 18.04
CA LYS A 269 45.19 22.33 16.76
C LYS A 269 44.55 20.95 16.82
N TYR A 270 45.26 19.95 17.36
CA TYR A 270 44.74 18.60 17.50
C TYR A 270 43.46 18.55 18.34
N GLN A 271 43.43 19.26 19.47
CA GLN A 271 42.25 19.38 20.33
C GLN A 271 41.10 20.12 19.65
N THR A 272 41.40 21.18 18.89
CA THR A 272 40.40 21.92 18.10
C THR A 272 39.78 21.03 17.03
N ASP A 273 40.60 20.27 16.30
CA ASP A 273 40.14 19.35 15.26
C ASP A 273 39.31 18.19 15.87
N LEU A 274 39.68 17.67 17.05
CA LEU A 274 38.86 16.70 17.78
C LEU A 274 37.52 17.28 18.23
N SER A 275 37.50 18.51 18.77
CA SER A 275 36.26 19.18 19.16
C SER A 275 35.36 19.47 17.95
N LEU A 276 35.95 19.81 16.81
CA LEU A 276 35.20 19.97 15.56
C LEU A 276 34.61 18.63 15.10
N LEU A 277 35.37 17.54 15.18
CA LEU A 277 34.88 16.20 14.83
C LEU A 277 33.67 15.80 15.68
N ASP A 278 33.74 16.02 16.99
CA ASP A 278 32.65 15.78 17.94
C ASP A 278 31.40 16.57 17.56
N GLN A 279 31.54 17.89 17.34
CA GLN A 279 30.45 18.76 16.89
C GLN A 279 29.82 18.32 15.55
N MET A 280 30.62 17.76 14.63
CA MET A 280 30.10 17.26 13.35
C MET A 280 29.28 15.97 13.52
N VAL A 281 29.68 15.10 14.45
CA VAL A 281 28.92 13.89 14.80
C VAL A 281 27.63 14.27 15.52
N ASP A 282 27.69 15.19 16.50
CA ASP A 282 26.51 15.72 17.19
C ASP A 282 25.49 16.36 16.23
N LEU A 283 25.99 17.08 15.23
CA LEU A 283 25.13 17.68 14.20
C LEU A 283 24.44 16.60 13.36
N TYR A 284 25.13 15.51 13.03
CA TYR A 284 24.52 14.36 12.36
C TYR A 284 23.44 13.73 13.24
N ASP A 285 23.75 13.42 14.49
CA ASP A 285 22.82 12.76 15.41
C ASP A 285 21.56 13.61 15.59
N THR A 286 21.73 14.92 15.85
CA THR A 286 20.62 15.87 15.95
C THR A 286 19.80 15.95 14.66
N ALA A 287 20.46 16.00 13.49
CA ALA A 287 19.77 16.09 12.21
C ALA A 287 18.99 14.81 11.90
N TYR A 288 19.59 13.65 12.16
CA TYR A 288 18.97 12.34 11.98
C TYR A 288 17.79 12.14 12.93
N GLU A 289 17.92 12.47 14.22
CA GLU A 289 16.83 12.36 15.19
C GLU A 289 15.62 13.23 14.81
N ASN A 290 15.86 14.47 14.37
CA ASN A 290 14.80 15.35 13.89
C ASN A 290 14.11 14.78 12.64
N ALA A 291 14.88 14.19 11.73
CA ALA A 291 14.37 13.58 10.51
C ALA A 291 13.58 12.30 10.81
N ALA A 292 14.07 11.46 11.72
CA ALA A 292 13.41 10.24 12.17
C ALA A 292 12.08 10.59 12.84
N SER A 293 12.06 11.60 13.70
CA SER A 293 10.84 12.12 14.32
C SER A 293 9.84 12.66 13.29
N ALA A 294 10.32 13.30 12.22
CA ALA A 294 9.46 13.76 11.13
C ALA A 294 8.90 12.59 10.31
N ASN A 295 9.73 11.59 9.99
CA ASN A 295 9.34 10.38 9.29
C ASN A 295 8.32 9.56 10.11
N ASP A 296 8.50 9.47 11.43
CA ASP A 296 7.56 8.83 12.35
C ASP A 296 6.18 9.49 12.30
N ARG A 297 6.12 10.83 12.27
CA ARG A 297 4.86 11.57 12.08
C ARG A 297 4.22 11.30 10.72
N GLN A 298 5.01 11.19 9.64
CA GLN A 298 4.47 10.84 8.32
C GLN A 298 3.88 9.43 8.32
N ARG A 299 4.58 8.48 8.93
CA ARG A 299 4.09 7.10 9.09
C ARG A 299 2.80 7.06 9.91
N GLU A 300 2.73 7.78 11.02
CA GLU A 300 1.52 7.86 11.85
C GLU A 300 0.33 8.47 11.08
N ASN A 301 0.57 9.54 10.32
CA ASN A 301 -0.44 10.15 9.47
C ASN A 301 -0.94 9.19 8.37
N ALA A 302 -0.01 8.50 7.71
CA ALA A 302 -0.32 7.50 6.68
C ALA A 302 -1.18 6.37 7.26
N ASN A 303 -0.79 5.82 8.40
CA ASN A 303 -1.50 4.74 9.08
C ASN A 303 -2.88 5.18 9.58
N THR A 304 -2.98 6.39 10.14
CA THR A 304 -4.25 6.96 10.59
C THR A 304 -5.21 7.19 9.41
N SER A 305 -4.68 7.69 8.28
CA SER A 305 -5.48 7.89 7.07
C SER A 305 -5.97 6.57 6.50
N ALA A 306 -5.11 5.56 6.43
CA ALA A 306 -5.47 4.21 5.98
C ALA A 306 -6.59 3.61 6.84
N LYS A 307 -6.42 3.66 8.17
CA LYS A 307 -7.44 3.20 9.13
C LYS A 307 -8.77 3.92 8.95
N SER A 308 -8.74 5.25 8.81
CA SER A 308 -9.97 6.04 8.60
C SER A 308 -10.68 5.69 7.29
N ASN A 309 -9.96 5.31 6.23
CA ASN A 309 -10.58 4.82 5.00
C ASN A 309 -11.32 3.51 5.24
N VAL A 310 -10.68 2.54 5.91
CA VAL A 310 -11.29 1.25 6.26
C VAL A 310 -12.55 1.44 7.10
N GLU A 311 -12.50 2.30 8.13
CA GLU A 311 -13.66 2.60 8.99
C GLU A 311 -14.81 3.23 8.20
N ARG A 312 -14.52 4.13 7.25
CA ARG A 312 -15.54 4.74 6.39
C ARG A 312 -16.18 3.74 5.45
N ASP A 313 -15.39 2.86 4.85
CA ASP A 313 -15.86 1.81 3.94
C ASP A 313 -16.73 0.79 4.68
N GLN A 314 -16.30 0.36 5.87
CA GLN A 314 -17.09 -0.51 6.74
C GLN A 314 -18.42 0.15 7.13
N ALA A 315 -18.40 1.42 7.55
CA ALA A 315 -19.63 2.14 7.90
C ALA A 315 -20.57 2.30 6.68
N SER A 316 -20.02 2.42 5.48
CA SER A 316 -20.83 2.46 4.25
C SER A 316 -21.45 1.11 3.94
N TYR A 317 -20.70 0.02 4.08
CA TYR A 317 -21.20 -1.34 3.92
C TYR A 317 -22.33 -1.65 4.91
N GLU A 318 -22.14 -1.33 6.19
CA GLU A 318 -23.16 -1.54 7.23
C GLU A 318 -24.44 -0.74 6.95
N ARG A 319 -24.34 0.49 6.45
CA ARG A 319 -25.51 1.27 6.02
C ARG A 319 -26.25 0.59 4.87
N ASN A 320 -25.53 0.20 3.82
CA ASN A 320 -26.12 -0.48 2.66
C ASN A 320 -26.81 -1.80 3.05
N LEU A 321 -26.22 -2.55 3.98
CA LEU A 321 -26.82 -3.79 4.48
C LEU A 321 -28.13 -3.52 5.23
N ARG A 322 -28.16 -2.50 6.10
CA ARG A 322 -29.39 -2.10 6.81
C ARG A 322 -30.48 -1.62 5.86
N ASP A 323 -30.11 -0.90 4.81
CA ASP A 323 -31.08 -0.43 3.81
C ASP A 323 -31.63 -1.61 3.00
N TRP A 324 -30.79 -2.57 2.60
CA TRP A 324 -31.23 -3.80 1.96
C TRP A 324 -32.15 -4.64 2.85
N GLU A 325 -31.83 -4.77 4.14
CA GLU A 325 -32.64 -5.51 5.12
C GLU A 325 -34.04 -4.87 5.27
N LYS A 326 -34.11 -3.54 5.38
CA LYS A 326 -35.38 -2.81 5.37
C LYS A 326 -36.18 -3.03 4.09
N GLU A 327 -35.54 -2.91 2.92
CA GLU A 327 -36.20 -3.14 1.64
C GLU A 327 -36.76 -4.57 1.53
N TRP A 328 -36.04 -5.55 2.09
CA TRP A 328 -36.47 -6.93 2.13
C TRP A 328 -37.67 -7.13 3.07
N GLU A 329 -37.63 -6.57 4.28
CA GLU A 329 -38.74 -6.59 5.25
C GLU A 329 -40.00 -5.88 4.72
N GLU A 330 -39.85 -4.71 4.11
CA GLU A 330 -40.96 -3.97 3.47
C GLU A 330 -41.62 -4.81 2.38
N ARG A 331 -40.82 -5.52 1.57
CA ARG A 331 -41.33 -6.42 0.52
C ARG A 331 -42.07 -7.62 1.10
N GLN A 332 -41.59 -8.21 2.19
CA GLN A 332 -42.27 -9.30 2.90
C GLN A 332 -43.60 -8.82 3.50
N ASN A 333 -43.60 -7.66 4.16
CA ASN A 333 -44.81 -7.07 4.73
C ASN A 333 -45.86 -6.80 3.65
N TRP A 334 -45.47 -6.21 2.51
CA TRP A 334 -46.39 -6.00 1.39
C TRP A 334 -47.02 -7.31 0.88
N GLN A 335 -46.24 -8.39 0.76
CA GLN A 335 -46.77 -9.70 0.36
C GLN A 335 -47.76 -10.26 1.38
N ALA A 336 -47.48 -10.09 2.68
CA ALA A 336 -48.37 -10.51 3.75
C ALA A 336 -49.68 -9.71 3.79
N PHE A 337 -49.62 -8.38 3.61
CA PHE A 337 -50.80 -7.52 3.51
C PHE A 337 -51.69 -7.88 2.32
N ASP A 338 -51.08 -8.12 1.16
CA ASP A 338 -51.77 -8.52 -0.06
C ASP A 338 -52.44 -9.91 0.09
N GLN A 339 -51.78 -10.85 0.76
CA GLN A 339 -52.37 -12.15 1.09
C GLN A 339 -53.53 -12.03 2.09
N ALA A 340 -53.37 -11.26 3.18
CA ALA A 340 -54.43 -11.04 4.15
C ALA A 340 -55.66 -10.34 3.53
N GLY A 341 -55.44 -9.42 2.60
CA GLY A 341 -56.51 -8.78 1.82
C GLY A 341 -57.30 -9.77 0.98
N ARG A 342 -56.60 -10.68 0.26
CA ARG A 342 -57.24 -11.77 -0.49
C ARG A 342 -58.03 -12.72 0.41
N ASP A 343 -57.45 -13.12 1.54
CA ASP A 343 -58.09 -14.06 2.46
C ASP A 343 -59.34 -13.45 3.12
N SER A 344 -59.31 -12.16 3.46
CA SER A 344 -60.48 -11.44 3.97
C SER A 344 -61.60 -11.35 2.93
N TYR A 345 -61.26 -11.07 1.67
CA TYR A 345 -62.22 -11.04 0.56
C TYR A 345 -62.90 -12.40 0.37
N TRP A 346 -62.14 -13.49 0.35
CA TRP A 346 -62.70 -14.84 0.23
C TRP A 346 -63.56 -15.24 1.42
N ASN A 347 -63.16 -14.89 2.65
CA ASN A 347 -63.97 -15.15 3.84
C ASN A 347 -65.33 -14.42 3.81
N GLU A 348 -65.39 -13.19 3.33
CA GLU A 348 -66.64 -12.43 3.19
C GLU A 348 -67.57 -13.08 2.14
N VAL A 349 -67.02 -13.51 1.01
CA VAL A 349 -67.77 -14.23 -0.04
C VAL A 349 -68.36 -15.54 0.50
N PHE A 350 -67.57 -16.35 1.20
CA PHE A 350 -68.05 -17.61 1.77
C PHE A 350 -69.11 -17.43 2.85
N ASN A 351 -68.92 -16.45 3.75
CA ASN A 351 -69.91 -16.14 4.78
C ASN A 351 -71.24 -15.66 4.16
N THR A 352 -71.17 -14.81 3.13
CA THR A 352 -72.35 -14.35 2.39
C THR A 352 -73.08 -15.52 1.73
N GLN A 353 -72.36 -16.44 1.08
CA GLN A 353 -72.97 -17.65 0.52
C GLN A 353 -73.65 -18.51 1.58
N ALA A 354 -73.02 -18.72 2.74
CA ALA A 354 -73.57 -19.54 3.83
C ALA A 354 -74.84 -18.93 4.46
N VAL A 355 -74.89 -17.62 4.67
CA VAL A 355 -76.10 -16.93 5.14
C VAL A 355 -77.22 -17.06 4.12
N THR A 356 -76.89 -16.88 2.84
CA THR A 356 -77.87 -16.96 1.76
C THR A 356 -78.43 -18.38 1.64
N GLN A 357 -77.58 -19.42 1.69
CA GLN A 357 -78.03 -20.83 1.77
C GLN A 357 -78.95 -21.12 2.96
N ASN A 358 -78.61 -20.65 4.16
CA ASN A 358 -79.45 -20.86 5.34
C ASN A 358 -80.82 -20.20 5.19
N ASN A 359 -80.86 -18.96 4.67
CA ASN A 359 -82.12 -18.28 4.36
C ASN A 359 -82.95 -19.06 3.33
N TYR A 360 -82.31 -19.67 2.33
CA TYR A 360 -82.98 -20.49 1.32
C TYR A 360 -83.50 -21.83 1.86
N GLN A 361 -82.74 -22.50 2.72
CA GLN A 361 -83.21 -23.73 3.38
C GLN A 361 -84.45 -23.44 4.23
N ASN A 362 -84.45 -22.31 4.95
CA ASN A 362 -85.60 -21.88 5.72
C ASN A 362 -86.81 -21.54 4.84
N GLU A 363 -86.63 -20.88 3.70
CA GLU A 363 -87.75 -20.53 2.82
C GLU A 363 -88.27 -21.74 2.03
N GLY A 364 -87.40 -22.66 1.60
CA GLY A 364 -87.76 -23.94 0.98
C GLY A 364 -88.47 -24.93 1.92
N LEU A 365 -88.42 -24.71 3.24
CA LEU A 365 -89.26 -25.42 4.22
C LEU A 365 -90.68 -24.83 4.31
N ARG A 366 -90.89 -23.60 3.83
CA ARG A 366 -92.17 -22.86 3.90
C ARG A 366 -92.97 -22.91 2.59
N LEU A 367 -92.33 -23.30 1.48
CA LEU A 367 -92.91 -23.38 0.14
C LEU A 367 -93.48 -24.77 -0.18
N ASP A 368 -94.50 -24.85 -1.03
CA ASP A 368 -95.05 -26.13 -1.49
C ASP A 368 -94.08 -26.88 -2.43
N ASN A 369 -94.35 -28.17 -2.72
CA ASN A 369 -93.42 -29.03 -3.46
C ASN A 369 -93.07 -28.53 -4.87
N VAL A 370 -93.99 -27.87 -5.58
CA VAL A 370 -93.76 -27.38 -6.95
C VAL A 370 -92.99 -26.06 -6.90
N GLN A 371 -93.35 -25.17 -5.98
CA GLN A 371 -92.64 -23.91 -5.74
C GLN A 371 -91.19 -24.16 -5.31
N LYS A 372 -90.98 -25.16 -4.46
CA LYS A 372 -89.67 -25.56 -3.96
C LYS A 372 -88.73 -26.05 -5.08
N GLN A 373 -89.24 -26.81 -6.05
CA GLN A 373 -88.44 -27.28 -7.19
C GLN A 373 -88.03 -26.14 -8.14
N ILE A 374 -88.95 -25.23 -8.45
CA ILE A 374 -88.66 -24.06 -9.30
C ILE A 374 -87.62 -23.16 -8.63
N TYR A 375 -87.75 -22.96 -7.31
CA TYR A 375 -86.83 -22.15 -6.54
C TYR A 375 -85.43 -22.79 -6.43
N GLN A 376 -85.34 -24.12 -6.31
CA GLN A 376 -84.07 -24.85 -6.33
C GLN A 376 -83.34 -24.80 -7.68
N GLN A 377 -84.05 -24.99 -8.80
CA GLN A 377 -83.43 -24.91 -10.13
C GLN A 377 -82.88 -23.52 -10.45
N TYR A 378 -83.60 -22.47 -10.02
CA TYR A 378 -83.15 -21.09 -10.17
C TYR A 378 -81.86 -20.82 -9.36
N TYR A 379 -81.79 -21.36 -8.14
CA TYR A 379 -80.61 -21.22 -7.28
C TYR A 379 -79.36 -21.93 -7.84
N GLU A 380 -79.50 -23.13 -8.42
CA GLU A 380 -78.38 -23.83 -9.06
C GLU A 380 -77.81 -23.06 -10.27
N GLN A 381 -78.65 -22.33 -11.00
CA GLN A 381 -78.20 -21.47 -12.11
C GLN A 381 -77.44 -20.24 -11.63
N LEU A 382 -77.89 -19.60 -10.55
CA LEU A 382 -77.16 -18.48 -9.93
C LEU A 382 -75.76 -18.92 -9.46
N LEU A 383 -75.68 -20.06 -8.77
CA LEU A 383 -74.42 -20.61 -8.28
C LEU A 383 -73.45 -20.90 -9.44
N ARG A 384 -73.95 -21.44 -10.56
CA ARG A 384 -73.14 -21.70 -11.77
C ARG A 384 -72.66 -20.41 -12.45
N ALA A 385 -73.47 -19.36 -12.48
CA ALA A 385 -73.09 -18.08 -13.07
C ALA A 385 -72.02 -17.37 -12.25
N GLU A 386 -72.11 -17.44 -10.92
CA GLU A 386 -71.17 -16.86 -9.97
C GLU A 386 -69.81 -17.61 -9.99
N LEU A 387 -69.82 -18.95 -10.08
CA LEU A 387 -68.62 -19.78 -10.29
C LEU A 387 -67.95 -19.55 -11.65
N ALA A 388 -68.67 -19.07 -12.67
CA ALA A 388 -68.14 -18.75 -14.00
C ALA A 388 -67.69 -17.28 -14.17
N GLY A 389 -67.86 -16.43 -13.15
CA GLY A 389 -67.37 -15.05 -13.13
C GLY A 389 -68.11 -14.06 -14.05
N SER A 390 -69.39 -14.29 -14.37
CA SER A 390 -70.21 -13.33 -15.14
C SER A 390 -71.31 -12.70 -14.29
N GLN A 391 -71.47 -11.37 -14.35
CA GLN A 391 -72.56 -10.65 -13.67
C GLN A 391 -73.91 -10.92 -14.38
N LEU A 392 -74.86 -11.55 -13.69
CA LEU A 392 -76.22 -11.71 -14.18
C LEU A 392 -77.02 -10.43 -13.88
N ASP A 393 -77.59 -9.82 -14.92
CA ASP A 393 -78.38 -8.58 -14.81
C ASP A 393 -79.69 -8.82 -14.04
N ASN A 394 -79.79 -8.21 -12.86
CA ASN A 394 -80.76 -8.55 -11.81
C ASN A 394 -82.18 -7.99 -12.06
N GLN A 395 -82.45 -7.50 -13.28
CA GLN A 395 -83.78 -7.02 -13.70
C GLN A 395 -84.60 -8.09 -14.44
N LEU A 396 -83.98 -9.20 -14.87
CA LEU A 396 -84.68 -10.33 -15.51
C LEU A 396 -85.39 -11.27 -14.52
N THR A 397 -85.24 -11.03 -13.23
CA THR A 397 -85.51 -11.98 -12.14
C THR A 397 -86.99 -12.23 -11.86
N GLN A 398 -87.83 -11.18 -11.88
CA GLN A 398 -89.28 -11.36 -11.70
C GLN A 398 -89.97 -11.92 -12.95
N GLU A 399 -89.49 -11.55 -14.13
CA GLU A 399 -90.02 -12.02 -15.43
C GLU A 399 -89.73 -13.50 -15.65
N GLN A 400 -88.52 -13.97 -15.35
CA GLN A 400 -88.15 -15.38 -15.50
C GLN A 400 -88.82 -16.30 -14.47
N ILE A 401 -88.96 -15.84 -13.22
CA ILE A 401 -89.73 -16.56 -12.20
C ILE A 401 -91.20 -16.66 -12.63
N LYS A 402 -91.82 -15.58 -13.13
CA LYS A 402 -93.17 -15.63 -13.74
C LYS A 402 -93.25 -16.60 -14.92
N LYS A 403 -92.22 -16.62 -15.79
CA LYS A 403 -92.19 -17.50 -16.98
C LYS A 403 -92.11 -18.98 -16.61
N LEU A 404 -91.28 -19.34 -15.63
CA LEU A 404 -91.17 -20.70 -15.09
C LEU A 404 -92.44 -21.12 -14.33
N TYR A 405 -93.04 -20.21 -13.56
CA TYR A 405 -94.32 -20.43 -12.90
C TYR A 405 -95.45 -20.68 -13.91
N MET A 406 -95.49 -19.89 -15.01
CA MET A 406 -96.47 -20.06 -16.08
C MET A 406 -96.23 -21.29 -16.95
N GLN A 407 -94.99 -21.69 -17.21
CA GLN A 407 -94.67 -22.92 -17.95
C GLN A 407 -95.11 -24.18 -17.18
N ASN A 408 -94.94 -24.21 -15.85
CA ASN A 408 -95.35 -25.36 -15.03
C ASN A 408 -96.86 -25.42 -14.78
N LEU A 409 -97.55 -24.27 -14.69
CA LEU A 409 -99.02 -24.22 -14.59
C LEU A 409 -99.75 -24.60 -15.89
N LEU A 410 -99.07 -24.56 -17.04
CA LEU A 410 -99.68 -24.80 -18.38
C LEU A 410 -99.28 -26.14 -19.03
N GLY A 411 -98.39 -26.94 -18.45
CA GLY A 411 -98.11 -28.31 -18.93
C GLY A 411 -97.63 -28.40 -20.39
N LEU A 412 -96.73 -27.52 -20.83
CA LEU A 412 -96.04 -27.63 -22.12
C LEU A 412 -94.54 -27.87 -21.86
N TYR A 413 -94.06 -29.03 -22.30
CA TYR A 413 -92.67 -29.49 -22.22
C TYR A 413 -91.70 -28.58 -22.96
#